data_AF-A0A7J9SDP3-F1
#
_entry.id   AF-A0A7J9SDP3-F1
#
_cell.length_a   1.000
_cell.length_b   1.000
_cell.length_c   1.000
_cell.angle_alpha   90.00
_cell.angle_beta   90.00
_cell.angle_gamma   90.00
#
_symmetry.space_group_name_H-M   'P 1'
#
loop_
_entity.id
_entity.type
_entity.pdbx_description
1 polymer ?
#
loop_
_entity_poly.entity_id
_entity_poly.type
_entity_poly.pdbx_seq_one_letter_code
_entity_poly.pdbx_strand_id
1 'polypeptide(L)'
;MSKPRHSKEDALDRVLYLDLYTAALQIDDDYRRRVAIILVLCCGRLKMRVGEVLHLHEGWIDWERGVIDIPTFEPCGCGYCWSRSKRNFDPDGEENDAVETFVDYHYHNRFSPKSENGGRAVPFSWSLRITAALEDFFEHHDVIDENYKWVERTMKEHILPNARFLERGDVMFHGLRATGLTFWADLNLDSKAMRDVGGWLREADVHPYRAQSRTELVDKMRDAVGKEPVSVETIDFVSLDPRPLAGESFDPRETNPKQREDPFDPGPVINPRTPDPPAEVDYDPSRFASLAAERDPPTPSERRAFVRRVEALRTGDADDIDDPFLQSLEDEDDDPVAGQARIDEFSETGEYASAAPVHMMKAAYLTCLVYTAWALSFTPIT
;
A
#
# COMPACT_ATOMS: atom_id res chain seq x y z
N MET A 1 -13.38 28.99 20.25
CA MET A 1 -13.16 27.62 19.73
C MET A 1 -11.98 27.69 18.78
N SER A 2 -10.87 27.00 19.06
CA SER A 2 -9.77 26.95 18.07
C SER A 2 -10.25 26.16 16.87
N LYS A 3 -9.91 26.62 15.67
CA LYS A 3 -10.20 25.89 14.43
C LYS A 3 -9.50 24.52 14.51
N PRO A 4 -10.12 23.42 14.05
CA PRO A 4 -9.43 22.13 14.00
C PRO A 4 -8.20 22.26 13.10
N ARG A 5 -7.01 22.01 13.67
CA ARG A 5 -5.71 22.01 12.97
C ARG A 5 -5.69 20.78 12.06
N HIS A 6 -5.52 20.99 10.75
CA HIS A 6 -5.46 19.90 9.78
C HIS A 6 -4.03 19.36 9.70
N SER A 7 -3.83 18.05 9.53
CA SER A 7 -2.48 17.44 9.47
C SER A 7 -1.57 18.00 8.36
N LYS A 8 -2.17 18.63 7.34
CA LYS A 8 -1.45 19.37 6.29
C LYS A 8 -0.66 20.55 6.85
N GLU A 9 -1.15 21.20 7.90
CA GLU A 9 -0.47 22.32 8.56
C GLU A 9 0.79 21.87 9.30
N ASP A 10 0.95 20.55 9.50
CA ASP A 10 2.11 19.90 10.11
C ASP A 10 3.02 19.22 9.06
N ALA A 11 2.77 19.44 7.77
CA ALA A 11 3.62 18.93 6.71
C ALA A 11 4.92 19.74 6.63
N LEU A 12 6.04 19.04 6.53
CA LEU A 12 7.35 19.64 6.36
C LEU A 12 7.54 20.09 4.90
N ASP A 13 8.22 21.21 4.69
CA ASP A 13 8.75 21.53 3.36
C ASP A 13 9.99 20.69 3.05
N ARG A 14 10.56 20.86 1.85
CA ARG A 14 11.69 20.06 1.36
C ARG A 14 12.97 20.27 2.20
N VAL A 15 13.19 21.48 2.71
CA VAL A 15 14.37 21.81 3.53
C VAL A 15 14.21 21.22 4.93
N LEU A 16 13.04 21.37 5.56
CA LEU A 16 12.77 20.78 6.86
C LEU A 16 12.76 19.25 6.79
N TYR A 17 12.30 18.66 5.69
CA TYR A 17 12.38 17.20 5.51
C TYR A 17 13.82 16.72 5.30
N LEU A 18 14.65 17.47 4.57
CA LEU A 18 16.09 17.19 4.45
C LEU A 18 16.79 17.29 5.81
N ASP A 19 16.49 18.32 6.60
CA ASP A 19 17.01 18.48 7.96
C ASP A 19 16.62 17.28 8.84
N LEU A 20 15.35 16.85 8.80
CA LEU A 20 14.88 15.67 9.51
C LEU A 20 15.63 14.39 9.08
N TYR A 21 15.81 14.18 7.77
CA TYR A 21 16.50 13.00 7.23
C TYR A 21 17.97 12.98 7.65
N THR A 22 18.68 14.09 7.47
CA THR A 22 20.10 14.21 7.86
C THR A 22 20.29 14.09 9.37
N ALA A 23 19.34 14.56 10.18
CA ALA A 23 19.34 14.35 11.62
C ALA A 23 19.22 12.87 12.02
N ALA A 24 18.42 12.08 11.28
CA ALA A 24 18.32 10.64 11.49
C ALA A 24 19.65 9.92 11.17
N LEU A 25 20.40 10.39 10.16
CA LEU A 25 21.72 9.85 9.80
C LEU A 25 22.78 10.07 10.90
N GLN A 26 22.59 11.03 11.79
CA GLN A 26 23.53 11.34 12.87
C GLN A 26 23.34 10.48 14.14
N ILE A 27 22.46 9.48 14.10
CA ILE A 27 22.28 8.57 15.23
C ILE A 27 23.46 7.59 15.29
N ASP A 28 24.17 7.58 16.42
CA ASP A 28 25.35 6.72 16.60
C ASP A 28 25.00 5.22 16.63
N ASP A 29 23.89 4.86 17.28
CA ASP A 29 23.44 3.47 17.37
C ASP A 29 22.96 2.95 16.01
N ASP A 30 23.65 1.96 15.45
CA ASP A 30 23.44 1.47 14.09
C ASP A 30 22.00 0.97 13.85
N TYR A 31 21.46 0.16 14.77
CA TYR A 31 20.08 -0.33 14.67
C TYR A 31 19.09 0.84 14.66
N ARG A 32 19.20 1.75 15.63
CA ARG A 32 18.31 2.90 15.72
C ARG A 32 18.46 3.85 14.55
N ARG A 33 19.66 4.03 14.00
CA ARG A 33 19.90 4.83 12.79
C ARG A 33 19.13 4.24 11.60
N ARG A 34 19.29 2.93 11.34
CA ARG A 34 18.56 2.22 10.27
C ARG A 34 17.05 2.31 10.45
N VAL A 35 16.55 2.08 11.68
CA VAL A 35 15.13 2.25 12.00
C VAL A 35 14.66 3.68 11.79
N ALA A 36 15.44 4.69 12.19
CA ALA A 36 15.11 6.10 12.01
C ALA A 36 15.02 6.49 10.53
N ILE A 37 15.96 6.01 9.70
CA ILE A 37 15.95 6.18 8.24
C ILE A 37 14.66 5.60 7.65
N ILE A 38 14.34 4.34 7.97
CA ILE A 38 13.12 3.68 7.52
C ILE A 38 11.86 4.43 7.98
N LEU A 39 11.80 4.88 9.23
CA LEU A 39 10.68 5.67 9.74
C LEU A 39 10.50 6.97 8.95
N VAL A 40 11.58 7.72 8.71
CA VAL A 40 11.52 9.00 7.98
C VAL A 40 11.09 8.79 6.53
N LEU A 41 11.64 7.80 5.85
CA LEU A 41 11.35 7.53 4.43
C LEU A 41 9.95 6.89 4.24
N CYS A 42 9.64 5.81 4.98
CA CYS A 42 8.37 5.12 4.81
C CYS A 42 7.18 5.95 5.29
N CYS A 43 7.27 6.66 6.42
CA CYS A 43 6.19 7.55 6.83
C CYS A 43 6.15 8.85 6.00
N GLY A 44 7.31 9.41 5.65
CA GLY A 44 7.43 10.74 5.05
C GLY A 44 7.34 10.82 3.53
N ARG A 45 7.54 9.70 2.82
CA ARG A 45 7.52 9.66 1.34
C ARG A 45 6.65 8.54 0.80
N LEU A 46 6.65 7.38 1.45
CA LEU A 46 5.74 6.28 1.11
C LEU A 46 4.38 6.38 1.81
N LYS A 47 4.22 7.33 2.73
CA LYS A 47 2.97 7.59 3.46
C LYS A 47 2.44 6.31 4.12
N MET A 48 3.33 5.50 4.66
CA MET A 48 2.98 4.36 5.50
C MET A 48 2.60 4.83 6.90
N ARG A 49 1.71 4.13 7.58
CA ARG A 49 1.34 4.44 8.96
C ARG A 49 2.49 3.94 9.80
N VAL A 50 2.82 4.59 10.91
CA VAL A 50 3.88 4.06 11.80
C VAL A 50 3.57 2.62 12.24
N GLY A 51 2.29 2.27 12.42
CA GLY A 51 1.88 0.87 12.64
C GLY A 51 2.16 -0.06 11.45
N GLU A 52 2.03 0.41 10.20
CA GLU A 52 2.40 -0.36 9.00
C GLU A 52 3.94 -0.52 8.93
N VAL A 53 4.70 0.55 9.20
CA VAL A 53 6.18 0.49 9.21
C VAL A 53 6.70 -0.44 10.30
N LEU A 54 6.07 -0.44 11.48
CA LEU A 54 6.41 -1.36 12.55
C LEU A 54 6.21 -2.84 12.16
N HIS A 55 5.25 -3.16 11.29
CA HIS A 55 4.99 -4.54 10.86
C HIS A 55 5.72 -4.91 9.56
N LEU A 56 6.33 -3.93 8.90
CA LEU A 56 7.05 -4.15 7.65
C LEU A 56 8.16 -5.19 7.85
N HIS A 57 8.08 -6.27 7.08
CA HIS A 57 9.11 -7.29 6.95
C HIS A 57 9.35 -7.56 5.46
N GLU A 58 10.47 -8.22 5.13
CA GLU A 58 10.88 -8.38 3.73
C GLU A 58 9.86 -9.15 2.87
N GLY A 59 9.14 -10.11 3.45
CA GLY A 59 8.04 -10.82 2.77
C GLY A 59 6.83 -9.97 2.36
N TRP A 60 6.74 -8.68 2.75
CA TRP A 60 5.78 -7.74 2.15
C TRP A 60 6.33 -7.09 0.87
N ILE A 61 7.58 -7.33 0.49
CA ILE A 61 8.29 -6.59 -0.55
C ILE A 61 8.39 -7.42 -1.82
N ASP A 62 7.68 -7.01 -2.87
CA ASP A 62 7.93 -7.44 -4.24
C ASP A 62 9.08 -6.57 -4.78
N TRP A 63 10.31 -7.07 -4.64
CA TRP A 63 11.52 -6.38 -5.07
C TRP A 63 11.58 -6.19 -6.60
N GLU A 64 11.08 -7.15 -7.38
CA GLU A 64 11.08 -7.06 -8.85
C GLU A 64 10.23 -5.87 -9.32
N ARG A 65 9.03 -5.70 -8.73
CA ARG A 65 8.13 -4.59 -9.05
C ARG A 65 8.46 -3.33 -8.26
N GLY A 66 9.19 -3.44 -7.16
CA GLY A 66 9.50 -2.37 -6.24
C GLY A 66 8.25 -1.85 -5.54
N VAL A 67 7.47 -2.77 -4.99
CA VAL A 67 6.20 -2.52 -4.29
C VAL A 67 6.24 -3.17 -2.91
N ILE A 68 5.76 -2.45 -1.90
CA ILE A 68 5.43 -3.04 -0.59
C ILE A 68 3.93 -3.36 -0.61
N ASP A 69 3.58 -4.63 -0.52
CA ASP A 69 2.20 -5.11 -0.41
C ASP A 69 1.78 -5.18 1.06
N ILE A 70 1.13 -4.12 1.53
CA ILE A 70 0.58 -4.08 2.87
C ILE A 70 -0.65 -5.02 2.88
N PRO A 71 -0.65 -6.08 3.70
CA PRO A 71 -1.74 -7.03 3.71
C PRO A 71 -2.99 -6.43 4.36
N THR A 72 -4.16 -6.89 3.90
CA THR A 72 -5.44 -6.61 4.59
C THR A 72 -5.50 -7.30 5.95
N PHE A 73 -4.76 -8.41 6.10
CA PHE A 73 -4.68 -9.21 7.30
C PHE A 73 -3.31 -9.87 7.41
N GLU A 74 -2.68 -9.78 8.58
CA GLU A 74 -1.46 -10.53 8.89
C GLU A 74 -1.47 -11.05 10.33
N PRO A 75 -1.03 -12.30 10.56
CA PRO A 75 -0.82 -12.83 11.89
C PRO A 75 0.29 -12.15 12.68
N CYS A 76 -0.06 -11.46 13.77
CA CYS A 76 0.92 -10.84 14.66
C CYS A 76 0.46 -10.86 16.12
N GLY A 77 1.30 -11.43 16.99
CA GLY A 77 1.07 -11.51 18.45
C GLY A 77 1.77 -10.42 19.27
N CYS A 78 2.16 -9.29 18.65
CA CYS A 78 2.88 -8.24 19.37
C CYS A 78 1.96 -7.46 20.34
N GLY A 79 2.54 -6.85 21.37
CA GLY A 79 1.79 -6.09 22.38
C GLY A 79 0.95 -4.93 21.83
N TYR A 80 1.32 -4.36 20.66
CA TYR A 80 0.51 -3.37 19.96
C TYR A 80 -0.79 -3.97 19.41
N CYS A 81 -0.70 -5.11 18.73
CA CYS A 81 -1.87 -5.80 18.16
C CYS A 81 -2.81 -6.26 19.27
N TRP A 82 -2.28 -6.80 20.37
CA TRP A 82 -3.08 -7.11 21.56
C TRP A 82 -3.80 -5.88 22.14
N SER A 83 -3.08 -4.78 22.34
CA SER A 83 -3.65 -3.53 22.86
C SER A 83 -4.70 -2.92 21.93
N ARG A 84 -4.56 -3.13 20.62
CA ARG A 84 -5.55 -2.70 19.63
C ARG A 84 -6.78 -3.62 19.66
N SER A 85 -6.58 -4.93 19.61
CA SER A 85 -7.69 -5.90 19.69
C SER A 85 -8.52 -5.67 20.95
N LYS A 86 -7.89 -5.39 22.09
CA LYS A 86 -8.58 -5.15 23.36
C LYS A 86 -9.44 -3.89 23.34
N ARG A 87 -9.03 -2.86 22.59
CA ARG A 87 -9.79 -1.61 22.45
C ARG A 87 -10.93 -1.71 21.45
N ASN A 88 -10.80 -2.60 20.47
CA ASN A 88 -11.78 -2.78 19.40
C ASN A 88 -12.77 -3.91 19.69
N PHE A 89 -12.43 -4.83 20.60
CA PHE A 89 -13.33 -5.90 21.02
C PHE A 89 -14.52 -5.30 21.76
N ASP A 90 -15.69 -5.45 21.16
CA ASP A 90 -16.99 -5.11 21.73
C ASP A 90 -17.82 -6.40 21.80
N PRO A 91 -18.05 -6.98 22.99
CA PRO A 91 -18.77 -8.24 23.13
C PRO A 91 -20.24 -8.12 22.69
N ASP A 92 -20.79 -6.90 22.62
CA ASP A 92 -22.18 -6.65 22.24
C ASP A 92 -22.32 -6.11 20.80
N GLY A 93 -21.24 -6.10 20.01
CA GLY A 93 -21.21 -5.53 18.66
C GLY A 93 -21.67 -6.49 17.55
N GLU A 94 -22.53 -6.01 16.64
CA GLU A 94 -23.08 -6.78 15.49
C GLU A 94 -22.02 -7.33 14.51
N GLU A 95 -20.80 -6.78 14.49
CA GLU A 95 -19.69 -7.30 13.66
C GLU A 95 -18.95 -8.49 14.30
N ASN A 96 -19.30 -8.87 15.54
CA ASN A 96 -18.58 -9.87 16.34
C ASN A 96 -19.35 -11.17 16.61
N ASP A 97 -20.46 -11.42 15.88
CA ASP A 97 -21.36 -12.56 16.09
C ASP A 97 -20.67 -13.96 16.03
N ALA A 98 -19.43 -14.03 15.53
CA ALA A 98 -18.64 -15.26 15.41
C ALA A 98 -17.54 -15.44 16.48
N VAL A 99 -17.34 -14.49 17.41
CA VAL A 99 -16.23 -14.52 18.39
C VAL A 99 -16.70 -14.18 19.80
N GLU A 100 -16.67 -15.16 20.70
CA GLU A 100 -17.15 -15.02 22.08
C GLU A 100 -16.14 -14.37 23.03
N THR A 101 -14.83 -14.45 22.72
CA THR A 101 -13.77 -13.96 23.60
C THR A 101 -12.86 -12.95 22.92
N PHE A 102 -12.24 -12.08 23.72
CA PHE A 102 -11.19 -11.18 23.26
C PHE A 102 -10.02 -11.93 22.59
N VAL A 103 -9.69 -13.12 23.10
CA VAL A 103 -8.58 -13.93 22.56
C VAL A 103 -8.96 -14.41 21.16
N ASP A 104 -10.16 -14.95 20.98
CA ASP A 104 -10.65 -15.36 19.66
C ASP A 104 -10.77 -14.15 18.72
N TYR A 105 -11.30 -13.02 19.21
CA TYR A 105 -11.32 -11.77 18.45
C TYR A 105 -9.92 -11.36 17.99
N HIS A 106 -8.89 -11.48 18.84
CA HIS A 106 -7.50 -11.20 18.44
C HIS A 106 -7.02 -12.18 17.36
N TYR A 107 -7.29 -13.48 17.51
CA TYR A 107 -6.99 -14.49 16.49
C TYR A 107 -7.72 -14.26 15.15
N HIS A 108 -8.89 -13.60 15.13
CA HIS A 108 -9.66 -13.35 13.92
C HIS A 108 -9.44 -11.95 13.30
N ASN A 109 -9.14 -10.93 14.11
CA ASN A 109 -9.08 -9.52 13.70
C ASN A 109 -7.66 -8.93 13.82
N ARG A 110 -6.61 -9.75 13.54
CA ARG A 110 -5.14 -9.53 13.73
C ARG A 110 -4.59 -8.20 13.17
N PHE A 111 -3.36 -8.12 12.65
CA PHE A 111 -2.94 -6.88 12.01
C PHE A 111 -3.88 -6.62 10.83
N SER A 112 -4.74 -5.61 11.00
CA SER A 112 -5.64 -5.10 9.98
C SER A 112 -5.36 -3.61 9.84
N PRO A 113 -5.10 -3.13 8.61
CA PRO A 113 -5.03 -1.72 8.35
C PRO A 113 -6.28 -1.01 8.88
N LYS A 114 -6.13 0.27 9.27
CA LYS A 114 -7.23 1.02 9.94
C LYS A 114 -8.51 1.14 9.08
N SER A 115 -8.40 0.95 7.78
CA SER A 115 -9.49 1.06 6.81
C SER A 115 -9.45 -0.13 5.88
N GLU A 116 -10.58 -0.46 5.26
CA GLU A 116 -10.70 -1.50 4.22
C GLU A 116 -9.66 -1.30 3.09
N ASN A 117 -9.52 -0.08 2.57
CA ASN A 117 -8.48 0.28 1.59
C ASN A 117 -7.05 0.38 2.17
N GLY A 118 -6.84 -0.02 3.42
CA GLY A 118 -5.54 0.07 4.05
C GLY A 118 -4.60 -1.06 3.61
N GLY A 119 -5.14 -2.21 3.21
CA GLY A 119 -4.40 -3.24 2.48
C GLY A 119 -4.20 -2.75 1.05
N ARG A 120 -2.94 -2.56 0.66
CA ARG A 120 -2.60 -1.84 -0.59
C ARG A 120 -1.16 -2.07 -0.99
N ALA A 121 -0.92 -1.95 -2.29
CA ALA A 121 0.40 -1.75 -2.86
C ALA A 121 0.93 -0.34 -2.56
N VAL A 122 2.18 -0.26 -2.11
CA VAL A 122 2.93 0.99 -1.89
C VAL A 122 4.19 0.96 -2.76
N PRO A 123 4.18 1.64 -3.93
CA PRO A 123 5.35 1.69 -4.81
C PRO A 123 6.50 2.48 -4.18
N PHE A 124 7.72 1.94 -4.26
CA PHE A 124 8.93 2.59 -3.74
C PHE A 124 10.08 2.67 -4.75
N SER A 125 10.08 1.85 -5.82
CA SER A 125 11.14 1.82 -6.84
C SER A 125 11.37 3.12 -7.60
N TRP A 126 10.49 4.10 -7.46
CA TRP A 126 10.68 5.44 -7.99
C TRP A 126 11.80 6.21 -7.28
N SER A 127 12.25 5.78 -6.09
CA SER A 127 13.36 6.39 -5.35
C SER A 127 14.46 5.38 -5.06
N LEU A 128 15.62 5.58 -5.68
CA LEU A 128 16.78 4.73 -5.43
C LEU A 128 17.23 4.77 -3.95
N ARG A 129 17.09 5.91 -3.27
CA ARG A 129 17.43 6.02 -1.85
C ARG A 129 16.49 5.19 -0.96
N ILE A 130 15.19 5.22 -1.25
CA ILE A 130 14.24 4.40 -0.49
C ILE A 130 14.51 2.92 -0.71
N THR A 131 14.78 2.52 -1.97
CA THR A 131 15.17 1.14 -2.29
C THR A 131 16.42 0.72 -1.51
N ALA A 132 17.51 1.50 -1.60
CA ALA A 132 18.75 1.19 -0.90
C ALA A 132 18.59 1.14 0.62
N ALA A 133 17.78 2.05 1.20
CA ALA A 133 17.51 2.05 2.63
C ALA A 133 16.74 0.79 3.08
N LEU A 134 15.78 0.32 2.27
CA LEU A 134 15.07 -0.92 2.54
C LEU A 134 16.02 -2.13 2.40
N GLU A 135 16.82 -2.18 1.34
CA GLU A 135 17.81 -3.25 1.14
C GLU A 135 18.80 -3.31 2.32
N ASP A 136 19.36 -2.17 2.71
CA ASP A 136 20.29 -2.03 3.83
C ASP A 136 19.65 -2.43 5.16
N PHE A 137 18.39 -2.07 5.41
CA PHE A 137 17.67 -2.50 6.60
C PHE A 137 17.49 -4.03 6.62
N PHE A 138 16.94 -4.61 5.55
CA PHE A 138 16.63 -6.05 5.49
C PHE A 138 17.86 -6.94 5.30
N GLU A 139 19.00 -6.39 4.93
CA GLU A 139 20.29 -7.11 5.01
C GLU A 139 20.69 -7.43 6.45
N HIS A 140 20.27 -6.59 7.41
CA HIS A 140 20.73 -6.65 8.80
C HIS A 140 19.63 -7.03 9.80
N HIS A 141 18.35 -6.82 9.43
CA HIS A 141 17.22 -6.95 10.34
C HIS A 141 15.97 -7.45 9.60
N ASP A 142 15.30 -8.46 10.16
CA ASP A 142 14.08 -9.00 9.57
C ASP A 142 12.86 -8.08 9.79
N VAL A 143 12.86 -7.32 10.89
CA VAL A 143 11.76 -6.44 11.29
C VAL A 143 12.18 -5.39 12.33
N ILE A 144 11.36 -4.34 12.48
CA ILE A 144 11.46 -3.39 13.59
C ILE A 144 10.81 -3.99 14.83
N ASP A 145 11.54 -4.78 15.62
CA ASP A 145 11.02 -5.44 16.83
C ASP A 145 10.90 -4.50 18.06
N GLU A 146 10.39 -3.30 17.82
CA GLU A 146 10.24 -2.27 18.84
C GLU A 146 8.79 -1.80 18.94
N ASN A 147 8.41 -1.28 20.10
CA ASN A 147 7.05 -0.79 20.30
C ASN A 147 6.88 0.68 19.88
N TYR A 148 5.62 1.13 19.79
CA TYR A 148 5.28 2.51 19.40
C TYR A 148 5.99 3.58 20.25
N LYS A 149 6.10 3.36 21.57
CA LYS A 149 6.75 4.33 22.48
C LYS A 149 8.25 4.43 22.21
N TRP A 150 8.90 3.32 21.86
CA TRP A 150 10.30 3.34 21.44
C TRP A 150 10.46 4.20 20.18
N VAL A 151 9.60 3.99 19.17
CA VAL A 151 9.65 4.75 17.92
C VAL A 151 9.36 6.24 18.14
N GLU A 152 8.41 6.58 19.01
CA GLU A 152 8.15 7.97 19.41
C GLU A 152 9.35 8.61 20.13
N ARG A 153 10.03 7.88 21.01
CA ARG A 153 11.28 8.33 21.64
C ARG A 153 12.41 8.47 20.62
N THR A 154 12.54 7.56 19.67
CA THR A 154 13.53 7.68 18.59
C THR A 154 13.34 8.98 17.82
N MET A 155 12.10 9.36 17.47
CA MET A 155 11.82 10.67 16.89
C MET A 155 12.21 11.83 17.82
N LYS A 156 11.72 11.83 19.07
CA LYS A 156 11.80 12.98 20.00
C LYS A 156 13.14 13.16 20.69
N GLU A 157 13.88 12.09 20.87
CA GLU A 157 15.07 12.03 21.74
C GLU A 157 16.34 11.68 20.96
N HIS A 158 16.24 11.24 19.71
CA HIS A 158 17.39 10.85 18.90
C HIS A 158 17.44 11.53 17.53
N ILE A 159 16.31 11.64 16.82
CA ILE A 159 16.26 12.35 15.53
C ILE A 159 16.24 13.87 15.76
N LEU A 160 15.19 14.39 16.40
CA LEU A 160 14.97 15.84 16.52
C LEU A 160 16.11 16.61 17.24
N PRO A 161 16.81 16.05 18.24
CA PRO A 161 17.97 16.73 18.82
C PRO A 161 19.15 16.95 17.86
N ASN A 162 19.23 16.18 16.78
CA ASN A 162 20.25 16.34 15.73
C ASN A 162 19.79 17.27 14.59
N ALA A 163 18.53 17.69 14.59
CA ALA A 163 17.97 18.58 13.58
C ALA A 163 18.36 20.04 13.85
N ARG A 164 18.59 20.82 12.79
CA ARG A 164 19.01 22.22 12.88
C ARG A 164 17.84 23.18 13.00
N PHE A 165 16.71 22.85 12.37
CA PHE A 165 15.56 23.74 12.20
C PHE A 165 14.29 23.20 12.85
N LEU A 166 14.33 21.99 13.41
CA LEU A 166 13.18 21.32 14.03
C LEU A 166 13.40 21.11 15.53
N GLU A 167 12.35 21.33 16.30
CA GLU A 167 12.29 21.07 17.74
C GLU A 167 11.49 19.79 18.04
N ARG A 168 11.61 19.27 19.28
CA ARG A 168 10.98 18.02 19.76
C ARG A 168 9.46 17.92 19.49
N GLY A 169 8.76 19.06 19.38
CA GLY A 169 7.32 19.13 19.16
C GLY A 169 6.90 19.27 17.70
N ASP A 170 7.83 19.50 16.78
CA ASP A 170 7.51 19.93 15.41
C ASP A 170 7.10 18.78 14.50
N VAL A 171 7.55 17.56 14.82
CA VAL A 171 7.30 16.38 13.98
C VAL A 171 6.47 15.33 14.72
N MET A 172 5.33 15.01 14.14
CA MET A 172 4.47 13.90 14.54
C MET A 172 4.26 12.97 13.34
N PHE A 173 4.09 11.66 13.55
CA PHE A 173 3.93 10.69 12.45
C PHE A 173 2.76 11.00 11.50
N HIS A 174 1.70 11.66 11.98
CA HIS A 174 0.60 12.09 11.11
C HIS A 174 0.97 13.31 10.24
N GLY A 175 1.77 14.25 10.74
CA GLY A 175 2.34 15.35 9.97
C GLY A 175 3.40 14.86 8.97
N LEU A 176 4.18 13.86 9.36
CA LEU A 176 5.13 13.19 8.45
C LEU A 176 4.41 12.50 7.29
N ARG A 177 3.29 11.81 7.54
CA ARG A 177 2.41 11.30 6.46
C ARG A 177 1.85 12.40 5.57
N ALA A 178 1.47 13.55 6.17
CA ALA A 178 0.99 14.70 5.41
C ALA A 178 2.10 15.27 4.50
N THR A 179 3.35 15.24 4.96
CA THR A 179 4.56 15.61 4.20
C THR A 179 4.71 14.77 2.92
N GLY A 180 4.45 13.46 2.99
CA GLY A 180 4.48 12.60 1.80
C GLY A 180 3.36 12.90 0.80
N LEU A 181 2.16 13.25 1.28
CA LEU A 181 1.07 13.65 0.40
C LEU A 181 1.30 14.99 -0.27
N THR A 182 1.84 15.97 0.46
CA THR A 182 2.19 17.27 -0.13
C THR A 182 3.26 17.09 -1.19
N PHE A 183 4.26 16.24 -0.95
CA PHE A 183 5.26 15.87 -1.97
C PHE A 183 4.62 15.31 -3.26
N TRP A 184 3.65 14.39 -3.15
CA TRP A 184 2.99 13.85 -4.34
C TRP A 184 2.04 14.84 -5.03
N ALA A 185 1.34 15.67 -4.26
CA ALA A 185 0.49 16.73 -4.80
C ALA A 185 1.34 17.76 -5.56
N ASP A 186 2.53 18.06 -5.05
CA ASP A 186 3.52 18.96 -5.63
C ASP A 186 4.00 18.45 -7.00
N LEU A 187 4.26 17.15 -7.09
CA LEU A 187 4.58 16.42 -8.33
C LEU A 187 3.38 16.20 -9.27
N ASN A 188 2.21 16.74 -8.96
CA ASN A 188 0.96 16.58 -9.73
C ASN A 188 0.49 15.13 -9.89
N LEU A 189 0.73 14.27 -8.90
CA LEU A 189 0.10 12.95 -8.88
C LEU A 189 -1.43 13.12 -8.83
N ASP A 190 -2.18 12.34 -9.59
CA ASP A 190 -3.63 12.50 -9.67
C ASP A 190 -4.34 12.09 -8.36
N SER A 191 -5.57 12.56 -8.18
CA SER A 191 -6.30 12.34 -6.92
C SER A 191 -6.65 10.87 -6.65
N LYS A 192 -6.81 10.05 -7.70
CA LYS A 192 -7.06 8.61 -7.54
C LYS A 192 -5.79 7.92 -7.04
N ALA A 193 -4.66 8.15 -7.69
CA ALA A 193 -3.38 7.62 -7.25
C ALA A 193 -3.00 8.08 -5.83
N MET A 194 -3.23 9.37 -5.49
CA MET A 194 -3.00 9.88 -4.13
C MET A 194 -3.93 9.22 -3.09
N ARG A 195 -5.19 8.93 -3.43
CA ARG A 195 -6.12 8.21 -2.57
C ARG A 195 -5.64 6.77 -2.32
N ASP A 196 -5.16 6.11 -3.37
CA ASP A 196 -4.74 4.71 -3.35
C ASP A 196 -3.46 4.56 -2.52
N VAL A 197 -2.39 5.32 -2.82
CA VAL A 197 -1.19 5.45 -1.95
C VAL A 197 -1.58 5.87 -0.53
N GLY A 198 -2.63 6.69 -0.46
CA GLY A 198 -3.27 7.18 0.74
C GLY A 198 -3.77 6.12 1.71
N GLY A 199 -4.21 4.98 1.18
CA GLY A 199 -5.04 4.02 1.91
C GLY A 199 -6.29 4.69 2.49
N TRP A 200 -6.97 5.50 1.67
CA TRP A 200 -8.21 6.20 2.03
C TRP A 200 -9.42 5.63 1.29
N LEU A 201 -10.56 5.64 1.97
CA LEU A 201 -11.84 5.20 1.40
C LEU A 201 -12.36 6.22 0.39
N ARG A 202 -12.43 7.50 0.81
CA ARG A 202 -13.06 8.57 0.04
C ARG A 202 -12.00 9.37 -0.70
N GLU A 203 -12.24 9.65 -1.97
CA GLU A 203 -11.40 10.61 -2.72
C GLU A 203 -11.41 12.00 -2.07
N ALA A 204 -12.50 12.34 -1.37
CA ALA A 204 -12.63 13.61 -0.68
C ALA A 204 -11.55 13.86 0.39
N ASP A 205 -10.95 12.79 0.94
CA ASP A 205 -9.87 12.89 1.93
C ASP A 205 -8.58 13.48 1.32
N VAL A 206 -8.48 13.52 -0.01
CA VAL A 206 -7.38 14.14 -0.78
C VAL A 206 -7.53 15.66 -0.88
N HIS A 207 -8.75 16.21 -0.82
CA HIS A 207 -9.03 17.62 -1.08
C HIS A 207 -8.15 18.62 -0.30
N PRO A 208 -7.84 18.42 0.99
CA PRO A 208 -7.00 19.35 1.73
C PRO A 208 -5.62 19.55 1.09
N TYR A 209 -5.10 18.52 0.41
CA TYR A 209 -3.76 18.49 -0.20
C TYR A 209 -3.75 19.03 -1.64
N ARG A 210 -4.90 19.16 -2.30
CA ARG A 210 -5.00 19.70 -3.68
C ARG A 210 -4.55 21.15 -3.81
N ALA A 211 -4.62 21.93 -2.73
CA ALA A 211 -4.10 23.28 -2.75
C ALA A 211 -2.57 23.23 -2.82
N GLN A 212 -2.04 23.52 -4.01
CA GLN A 212 -0.62 23.67 -4.29
C GLN A 212 0.02 24.67 -3.33
N SER A 213 1.29 24.46 -3.00
CA SER A 213 2.03 25.46 -2.24
C SER A 213 2.07 26.77 -3.04
N ARG A 214 2.13 27.92 -2.34
CA ARG A 214 2.18 29.24 -2.99
C ARG A 214 3.38 29.32 -3.95
N THR A 215 4.50 28.74 -3.56
CA THR A 215 5.74 28.70 -4.34
C THR A 215 5.55 27.91 -5.62
N GLU A 216 4.96 26.73 -5.55
CA GLU A 216 4.70 25.93 -6.74
C GLU A 216 3.69 26.56 -7.69
N LEU A 217 2.63 27.17 -7.16
CA LEU A 217 1.67 27.88 -7.98
C LEU A 217 2.37 29.02 -8.74
N VAL A 218 3.27 29.75 -8.07
CA VAL A 218 4.07 30.80 -8.69
C VAL A 218 4.98 30.22 -9.78
N ASP A 219 5.65 29.10 -9.53
CA ASP A 219 6.55 28.48 -10.51
C ASP A 219 5.78 27.93 -11.72
N LYS A 220 4.66 27.25 -11.50
CA LYS A 220 3.77 26.76 -12.57
C LYS A 220 3.22 27.92 -13.41
N MET A 221 2.82 29.03 -12.78
CA MET A 221 2.37 30.22 -13.50
C MET A 221 3.48 30.89 -14.29
N ARG A 222 4.73 30.83 -13.81
CA ARG A 222 5.90 31.37 -14.51
C ARG A 222 6.32 30.51 -15.69
N ASP A 223 6.36 29.20 -15.49
CA ASP A 223 6.63 28.23 -16.56
C ASP A 223 5.60 28.35 -17.69
N ALA A 224 4.30 28.49 -17.35
CA ALA A 224 3.22 28.71 -18.32
C ALA A 224 3.39 29.97 -19.19
N VAL A 225 4.21 30.94 -18.76
CA VAL A 225 4.55 32.15 -19.53
C VAL A 225 6.03 32.21 -19.94
N GLY A 226 6.74 31.08 -19.90
CA GLY A 226 8.14 30.96 -20.30
C GLY A 226 9.13 31.73 -19.42
N LYS A 227 8.80 31.91 -18.14
CA LYS A 227 9.69 32.53 -17.14
C LYS A 227 10.30 31.45 -16.26
N GLU A 228 11.59 31.61 -15.98
CA GLU A 228 12.33 30.79 -15.00
C GLU A 228 11.58 30.70 -13.66
N PRO A 229 11.57 29.57 -12.95
CA PRO A 229 10.96 29.47 -11.63
C PRO A 229 11.59 30.44 -10.62
N VAL A 230 10.84 30.79 -9.57
CA VAL A 230 11.35 31.58 -8.43
C VAL A 230 12.03 30.68 -7.41
N SER A 231 11.55 29.44 -7.25
CA SER A 231 12.17 28.52 -6.30
C SER A 231 13.49 27.97 -6.84
N VAL A 232 14.51 27.99 -5.99
CA VAL A 232 15.82 27.39 -6.24
C VAL A 232 15.84 25.89 -5.89
N GLU A 233 14.78 25.42 -5.23
CA GLU A 233 14.67 24.10 -4.60
C GLU A 233 13.53 23.30 -5.26
N THR A 234 13.61 23.14 -6.58
CA THR A 234 12.65 22.33 -7.32
C THR A 234 12.87 20.83 -7.11
N ILE A 235 14.02 20.42 -6.57
CA ILE A 235 14.39 19.01 -6.39
C ILE A 235 14.27 18.62 -4.92
N ASP A 236 13.58 17.50 -4.68
CA ASP A 236 13.58 16.84 -3.38
C ASP A 236 14.91 16.09 -3.17
N PHE A 237 15.79 16.63 -2.32
CA PHE A 237 17.14 16.10 -2.09
C PHE A 237 17.15 14.71 -1.43
N VAL A 238 16.06 14.33 -0.74
CA VAL A 238 16.00 13.08 0.02
C VAL A 238 15.46 11.93 -0.82
N SER A 239 14.55 12.12 -1.77
CA SER A 239 13.95 11.00 -2.49
C SER A 239 14.26 10.98 -3.98
N LEU A 240 14.57 12.12 -4.58
CA LEU A 240 14.80 12.20 -6.04
C LEU A 240 16.28 12.34 -6.42
N ASP A 241 17.14 12.80 -5.51
CA ASP A 241 18.58 12.91 -5.75
C ASP A 241 19.33 11.69 -5.22
N PRO A 242 19.92 10.80 -6.03
CA PRO A 242 20.55 9.58 -5.53
C PRO A 242 21.97 9.78 -5.00
N ARG A 243 22.51 11.00 -4.97
CA ARG A 243 23.87 11.22 -4.45
C ARG A 243 23.92 10.86 -2.95
N PRO A 244 24.88 10.05 -2.50
CA PRO A 244 24.93 9.64 -1.11
C PRO A 244 25.16 10.84 -0.19
N LEU A 245 24.47 10.82 0.95
CA LEU A 245 24.62 11.78 2.03
C LEU A 245 25.56 11.22 3.11
N ALA A 246 26.28 12.11 3.79
CA ALA A 246 27.15 11.69 4.89
C ALA A 246 26.32 11.02 6.00
N GLY A 247 26.73 9.82 6.41
CA GLY A 247 26.04 9.01 7.43
C GLY A 247 25.11 7.92 6.86
N GLU A 248 24.89 7.87 5.55
CA GLU A 248 24.24 6.72 4.91
C GLU A 248 25.17 5.50 4.97
N SER A 249 24.65 4.37 5.45
CA SER A 249 25.33 3.06 5.46
C SER A 249 25.35 2.38 4.08
N PHE A 250 24.70 3.00 3.10
CA PHE A 250 24.47 2.48 1.75
C PHE A 250 24.71 3.58 0.71
N ASP A 251 24.96 3.19 -0.55
CA ASP A 251 24.99 4.12 -1.68
C ASP A 251 23.71 3.96 -2.50
N PRO A 252 22.83 4.98 -2.56
CA PRO A 252 21.62 4.93 -3.38
C PRO A 252 21.87 4.71 -4.88
N ARG A 253 23.10 4.78 -5.38
CA ARG A 253 23.40 4.56 -6.80
C ARG A 253 23.75 3.11 -7.12
N GLU A 254 24.04 2.30 -6.10
CA GLU A 254 24.50 0.91 -6.25
C GLU A 254 23.39 -0.12 -6.03
N THR A 255 22.22 0.32 -5.58
CA THR A 255 21.02 -0.50 -5.41
C THR A 255 20.55 -1.11 -6.73
N ASN A 256 20.22 -2.40 -6.69
CA ASN A 256 19.58 -3.13 -7.78
C ASN A 256 18.47 -4.02 -7.21
N PRO A 257 17.23 -3.51 -7.14
CA PRO A 257 16.14 -4.23 -6.49
C PRO A 257 15.86 -5.59 -7.15
N LYS A 258 16.21 -5.76 -8.43
CA LYS A 258 16.00 -7.03 -9.16
C LYS A 258 16.95 -8.17 -8.75
N GLN A 259 17.88 -7.94 -7.84
CA GLN A 259 18.86 -8.94 -7.40
C GLN A 259 18.46 -9.67 -6.12
N ARG A 260 17.45 -9.18 -5.38
CA ARG A 260 16.87 -9.90 -4.23
C ARG A 260 15.78 -10.85 -4.70
N GLU A 261 15.58 -11.92 -3.93
CA GLU A 261 14.94 -13.21 -4.24
C GLU A 261 13.59 -13.15 -5.00
N ASP A 262 13.19 -14.34 -5.50
CA ASP A 262 12.03 -14.57 -6.36
C ASP A 262 10.77 -13.87 -5.80
N PRO A 263 10.13 -12.93 -6.55
CA PRO A 263 8.90 -12.24 -6.13
C PRO A 263 7.70 -13.18 -5.92
N PHE A 264 7.89 -14.47 -6.15
CA PHE A 264 6.93 -15.55 -5.95
C PHE A 264 7.23 -16.43 -4.73
N ASP A 265 8.34 -16.23 -4.02
CA ASP A 265 8.61 -16.95 -2.77
C ASP A 265 7.65 -16.42 -1.68
N PRO A 266 6.79 -17.27 -1.10
CA PRO A 266 5.86 -16.81 -0.08
C PRO A 266 6.64 -16.28 1.12
N GLY A 267 6.38 -15.01 1.47
CA GLY A 267 6.84 -14.43 2.73
C GLY A 267 6.38 -15.25 3.95
N PRO A 268 6.96 -15.01 5.14
CA PRO A 268 6.63 -15.78 6.31
C PRO A 268 5.13 -15.73 6.62
N VAL A 269 4.54 -16.89 6.94
CA VAL A 269 3.11 -17.05 7.26
C VAL A 269 2.69 -16.23 8.48
N ILE A 270 3.65 -15.94 9.37
CA ILE A 270 3.46 -15.16 10.59
C ILE A 270 4.46 -14.01 10.57
N ASN A 271 4.03 -12.83 11.00
CA ASN A 271 4.93 -11.70 11.14
C ASN A 271 6.11 -12.06 12.07
N PRO A 272 7.37 -11.83 11.67
CA PRO A 272 8.55 -12.25 12.44
C PRO A 272 8.77 -11.48 13.76
N ARG A 273 7.95 -10.47 14.06
CA ARG A 273 8.01 -9.74 15.34
C ARG A 273 7.83 -10.65 16.55
N THR A 274 8.53 -10.31 17.63
CA THR A 274 8.42 -11.04 18.90
C THR A 274 6.99 -10.97 19.44
N PRO A 275 6.35 -12.12 19.70
CA PRO A 275 5.07 -12.14 20.41
C PRO A 275 5.25 -11.61 21.83
N ASP A 276 4.35 -10.72 22.25
CA ASP A 276 4.31 -10.17 23.60
C ASP A 276 2.86 -10.20 24.10
N PRO A 277 2.30 -11.41 24.30
CA PRO A 277 0.95 -11.57 24.82
C PRO A 277 0.88 -11.15 26.29
N PRO A 278 -0.28 -10.68 26.78
CA PRO A 278 -0.49 -10.48 28.22
C PRO A 278 -0.21 -11.77 29.00
N ALA A 279 0.40 -11.66 30.18
CA ALA A 279 0.86 -12.81 30.98
C ALA A 279 -0.24 -13.84 31.33
N GLU A 280 -1.50 -13.39 31.35
CA GLU A 280 -2.67 -14.22 31.68
C GLU A 280 -3.24 -14.99 30.47
N VAL A 281 -2.71 -14.78 29.26
CA VAL A 281 -3.25 -15.37 28.03
C VAL A 281 -2.41 -16.58 27.61
N ASP A 282 -3.07 -17.73 27.46
CA ASP A 282 -2.49 -18.91 26.83
C ASP A 282 -2.43 -18.69 25.31
N TYR A 283 -1.31 -18.12 24.86
CA TYR A 283 -1.08 -17.77 23.47
C TYR A 283 -0.32 -18.88 22.75
N ASP A 284 -0.97 -19.46 21.76
CA ASP A 284 -0.38 -20.45 20.85
C ASP A 284 -0.24 -19.85 19.44
N PRO A 285 0.99 -19.58 18.96
CA PRO A 285 1.23 -19.08 17.61
C PRO A 285 0.96 -20.13 16.52
N SER A 286 0.92 -21.43 16.84
CA SER A 286 0.63 -22.48 15.84
C SER A 286 -0.81 -22.42 15.31
N ARG A 287 -1.76 -21.90 16.12
CA ARG A 287 -3.14 -21.57 15.68
C ARG A 287 -3.16 -20.56 14.53
N PHE A 288 -2.06 -19.88 14.26
CA PHE A 288 -1.94 -19.01 13.10
C PHE A 288 -1.70 -19.76 11.79
N ALA A 289 -0.94 -20.84 11.81
CA ALA A 289 -0.64 -21.64 10.62
C ALA A 289 -1.89 -22.35 10.10
N SER A 290 -2.74 -22.87 11.00
CA SER A 290 -4.01 -23.50 10.62
C SER A 290 -4.99 -22.51 9.96
N LEU A 291 -5.10 -21.30 10.54
CA LEU A 291 -5.99 -20.25 10.00
C LEU A 291 -5.45 -19.58 8.72
N ALA A 292 -4.13 -19.64 8.49
CA ALA A 292 -3.52 -19.18 7.24
C ALA A 292 -3.76 -20.18 6.10
N ALA A 293 -3.64 -21.49 6.38
CA ALA A 293 -3.89 -22.56 5.41
C ALA A 293 -5.34 -22.55 4.87
N GLU A 294 -6.31 -22.09 5.67
CA GLU A 294 -7.71 -21.95 5.25
C GLU A 294 -7.96 -20.77 4.28
N ARG A 295 -6.96 -19.92 4.05
CA ARG A 295 -7.09 -18.65 3.30
C ARG A 295 -6.13 -18.51 2.13
N ASP A 296 -5.43 -19.57 1.73
CA ASP A 296 -4.36 -19.46 0.75
C ASP A 296 -4.89 -18.92 -0.59
N PRO A 297 -4.38 -17.76 -1.05
CA PRO A 297 -4.66 -17.32 -2.40
C PRO A 297 -3.95 -18.26 -3.39
N PRO A 298 -4.43 -18.36 -4.63
CA PRO A 298 -3.82 -19.25 -5.62
C PRO A 298 -2.33 -18.94 -5.77
N THR A 299 -1.53 -20.00 -5.74
CA THR A 299 -0.09 -20.01 -5.92
C THR A 299 0.30 -19.34 -7.24
N PRO A 300 1.55 -18.86 -7.36
CA PRO A 300 2.07 -18.30 -8.61
C PRO A 300 1.92 -19.23 -9.82
N SER A 301 2.09 -20.54 -9.65
CA SER A 301 1.83 -21.55 -10.69
C SER A 301 0.35 -21.57 -11.11
N GLU A 302 -0.56 -21.56 -10.15
CA GLU A 302 -2.01 -21.57 -10.41
C GLU A 302 -2.48 -20.28 -11.09
N ARG A 303 -1.96 -19.12 -10.66
CA ARG A 303 -2.25 -17.84 -11.33
C ARG A 303 -1.72 -17.84 -12.76
N ARG A 304 -0.51 -18.37 -12.99
CA ARG A 304 0.08 -18.50 -14.34
C ARG A 304 -0.74 -19.44 -15.21
N ALA A 305 -1.19 -20.57 -14.69
CA ALA A 305 -2.05 -21.52 -15.39
C ALA A 305 -3.40 -20.88 -15.75
N PHE A 306 -4.03 -20.17 -14.81
CA PHE A 306 -5.28 -19.43 -15.04
C PHE A 306 -5.16 -18.38 -16.14
N VAL A 307 -4.11 -17.56 -16.12
CA VAL A 307 -3.88 -16.54 -17.16
C VAL A 307 -3.67 -17.19 -18.53
N ARG A 308 -2.84 -18.25 -18.61
CA ARG A 308 -2.64 -19.00 -19.86
C ARG A 308 -3.94 -19.58 -20.40
N ARG A 309 -4.80 -20.11 -19.53
CA ARG A 309 -6.14 -20.61 -19.89
C ARG A 309 -7.02 -19.50 -20.46
N VAL A 310 -7.10 -18.35 -19.80
CA VAL A 310 -7.89 -17.19 -20.29
C VAL A 310 -7.37 -16.71 -21.64
N GLU A 311 -6.05 -16.68 -21.84
CA GLU A 311 -5.44 -16.30 -23.11
C GLU A 311 -5.71 -17.33 -24.22
N ALA A 312 -5.58 -18.63 -23.92
CA ALA A 312 -5.86 -19.71 -24.86
C ALA A 312 -7.34 -19.79 -25.25
N LEU A 313 -8.25 -19.56 -24.30
CA LEU A 313 -9.70 -19.42 -24.58
C LEU A 313 -9.98 -18.22 -25.49
N ARG A 314 -9.19 -17.15 -25.39
CA ARG A 314 -9.30 -15.98 -26.27
C ARG A 314 -8.75 -16.24 -27.67
N THR A 315 -7.75 -17.12 -27.82
CA THR A 315 -7.13 -17.45 -29.12
C THR A 315 -7.74 -18.68 -29.80
N GLY A 316 -8.52 -19.49 -29.06
CA GLY A 316 -9.15 -20.71 -29.57
C GLY A 316 -8.28 -21.96 -29.46
N ASP A 317 -7.17 -21.90 -28.71
CA ASP A 317 -6.18 -22.98 -28.55
C ASP A 317 -6.35 -23.72 -27.20
N ALA A 318 -7.59 -24.04 -26.82
CA ALA A 318 -7.89 -24.59 -25.49
C ALA A 318 -7.50 -26.08 -25.33
N ASP A 319 -7.24 -26.79 -26.43
CA ASP A 319 -7.13 -28.26 -26.45
C ASP A 319 -5.75 -28.82 -26.01
N ASP A 320 -4.76 -27.96 -25.73
CA ASP A 320 -3.36 -28.36 -25.47
C ASP A 320 -2.83 -27.99 -24.06
N ILE A 321 -3.71 -27.65 -23.10
CA ILE A 321 -3.27 -27.28 -21.75
C ILE A 321 -3.35 -28.47 -20.79
N ASP A 322 -2.19 -28.99 -20.41
CA ASP A 322 -2.04 -29.94 -19.29
C ASP A 322 -2.23 -29.18 -17.96
N ASP A 323 -3.36 -29.41 -17.29
CA ASP A 323 -3.73 -28.74 -16.04
C ASP A 323 -3.55 -29.68 -14.84
N PRO A 324 -2.54 -29.44 -13.98
CA PRO A 324 -2.30 -30.27 -12.80
C PRO A 324 -3.44 -30.22 -11.78
N PHE A 325 -4.30 -29.19 -11.82
CA PHE A 325 -5.49 -29.09 -10.96
C PHE A 325 -6.66 -29.96 -11.48
N LEU A 326 -6.83 -30.10 -12.79
CA LEU A 326 -7.79 -31.06 -13.35
C LEU A 326 -7.32 -32.50 -13.14
N GLN A 327 -6.01 -32.75 -13.26
CA GLN A 327 -5.45 -34.05 -12.91
C GLN A 327 -5.64 -34.38 -11.43
N SER A 328 -5.50 -33.41 -10.51
CA SER A 328 -5.79 -33.63 -9.09
C SER A 328 -7.28 -33.75 -8.77
N LEU A 329 -8.16 -33.10 -9.55
CA LEU A 329 -9.62 -33.25 -9.44
C LEU A 329 -10.12 -34.58 -10.01
N GLU A 330 -9.39 -35.18 -10.96
CA GLU A 330 -9.71 -36.48 -11.54
C GLU A 330 -9.21 -37.66 -10.66
N ASP A 331 -8.33 -37.39 -9.70
CA ASP A 331 -7.68 -38.38 -8.83
C ASP A 331 -8.24 -38.46 -7.38
N GLU A 332 -9.28 -37.68 -7.02
CA GLU A 332 -9.86 -37.72 -5.66
C GLU A 332 -11.34 -38.13 -5.63
N ASP A 333 -11.63 -39.11 -4.76
CA ASP A 333 -12.95 -39.67 -4.45
C ASP A 333 -13.99 -38.58 -4.09
N ASP A 334 -15.08 -38.53 -4.87
CA ASP A 334 -16.51 -38.31 -4.56
C ASP A 334 -16.99 -37.46 -3.35
N ASP A 335 -16.21 -36.52 -2.80
CA ASP A 335 -16.71 -35.52 -1.83
C ASP A 335 -16.63 -34.08 -2.37
N PRO A 336 -17.75 -33.32 -2.40
CA PRO A 336 -17.76 -31.98 -2.97
C PRO A 336 -16.99 -30.98 -2.10
N VAL A 337 -15.99 -30.33 -2.70
CA VAL A 337 -15.26 -29.19 -2.11
C VAL A 337 -16.21 -28.02 -1.87
N ALA A 338 -16.07 -27.37 -0.70
CA ALA A 338 -16.85 -26.21 -0.30
C ALA A 338 -16.63 -25.03 -1.27
N GLY A 339 -17.53 -24.87 -2.23
CA GLY A 339 -17.49 -23.84 -3.26
C GLY A 339 -18.23 -24.23 -4.54
N GLN A 340 -18.31 -25.53 -4.84
CA GLN A 340 -18.98 -26.03 -6.06
C GLN A 340 -20.50 -25.85 -6.01
N ALA A 341 -21.11 -25.93 -4.82
CA ALA A 341 -22.56 -25.86 -4.62
C ALA A 341 -23.21 -24.52 -5.00
N ARG A 342 -22.43 -23.46 -5.29
CA ARG A 342 -22.97 -22.15 -5.71
C ARG A 342 -23.00 -21.92 -7.22
N ILE A 343 -22.35 -22.78 -8.01
CA ILE A 343 -22.34 -22.65 -9.47
C ILE A 343 -23.55 -23.36 -10.08
N ASP A 344 -23.95 -24.50 -9.51
CA ASP A 344 -25.10 -25.28 -10.01
C ASP A 344 -26.45 -24.55 -9.81
N GLU A 345 -26.54 -23.69 -8.79
CA GLU A 345 -27.73 -22.88 -8.49
C GLU A 345 -27.98 -21.79 -9.56
N PHE A 346 -26.96 -21.42 -10.35
CA PHE A 346 -27.09 -20.47 -11.47
C PHE A 346 -27.40 -21.14 -12.82
N SER A 347 -27.23 -22.45 -12.95
CA SER A 347 -27.47 -23.18 -14.20
C SER A 347 -28.88 -23.78 -14.32
N GLU A 348 -29.62 -23.94 -13.21
CA GLU A 348 -30.89 -24.69 -13.23
C GLU A 348 -32.17 -23.86 -13.45
N THR A 349 -32.11 -22.53 -13.56
CA THR A 349 -33.31 -21.75 -13.93
C THR A 349 -33.33 -21.45 -15.42
N GLY A 350 -33.71 -22.44 -16.23
CA GLY A 350 -33.82 -22.29 -17.68
C GLY A 350 -34.74 -23.30 -18.36
N GLU A 351 -36.05 -23.29 -18.08
CA GLU A 351 -37.04 -23.86 -19.01
C GLU A 351 -37.62 -22.76 -19.93
N TYR A 352 -37.08 -22.77 -21.16
CA TYR A 352 -37.74 -22.55 -22.46
C TYR A 352 -38.77 -21.43 -22.65
N ALA A 353 -38.38 -20.43 -23.45
CA ALA A 353 -39.21 -19.97 -24.56
C ALA A 353 -38.37 -19.70 -25.83
N SER A 354 -38.89 -20.20 -26.94
CA SER A 354 -38.26 -20.49 -28.23
C SER A 354 -37.79 -19.29 -29.08
N ALA A 355 -36.63 -19.50 -29.72
CA ALA A 355 -36.27 -19.20 -31.12
C ALA A 355 -36.85 -17.95 -31.83
N ALA A 356 -35.97 -17.02 -32.17
CA ALA A 356 -36.02 -16.23 -33.42
C ALA A 356 -34.60 -16.02 -33.99
N PRO A 357 -34.39 -16.03 -35.33
CA PRO A 357 -33.07 -16.14 -35.93
C PRO A 357 -32.29 -14.83 -36.01
N VAL A 358 -30.97 -14.96 -35.88
CA VAL A 358 -29.94 -13.94 -35.98
C VAL A 358 -29.86 -13.36 -37.40
N HIS A 359 -30.78 -12.46 -37.79
CA HIS A 359 -30.64 -11.66 -39.01
C HIS A 359 -31.17 -10.22 -38.94
N MET A 360 -31.57 -9.70 -37.77
CA MET A 360 -32.16 -8.35 -37.65
C MET A 360 -31.30 -7.28 -36.96
N MET A 361 -30.00 -7.53 -36.73
CA MET A 361 -29.09 -6.57 -36.08
C MET A 361 -28.11 -5.84 -37.03
N LYS A 362 -28.37 -5.82 -38.34
CA LYS A 362 -27.63 -4.99 -39.31
C LYS A 362 -28.38 -3.72 -39.77
N ALA A 363 -29.61 -3.49 -39.30
CA ALA A 363 -30.43 -2.34 -39.71
C ALA A 363 -30.47 -1.18 -38.70
N ALA A 364 -30.01 -1.35 -37.45
CA ALA A 364 -30.08 -0.30 -36.43
C ALA A 364 -28.81 0.57 -36.32
N TYR A 365 -27.69 0.17 -36.93
CA TYR A 365 -26.43 0.91 -36.86
C TYR A 365 -26.22 1.92 -38.01
N LEU A 366 -27.10 1.93 -39.01
CA LEU A 366 -27.00 2.86 -40.16
C LEU A 366 -27.87 4.11 -40.03
N THR A 367 -28.73 4.22 -39.01
CA THR A 367 -29.69 5.35 -38.86
C THR A 367 -29.20 6.45 -37.92
N CYS A 368 -28.16 6.21 -37.11
CA CYS A 368 -27.60 7.24 -36.21
C CYS A 368 -26.48 8.09 -36.83
N LEU A 369 -25.97 7.74 -38.02
CA LEU A 369 -24.90 8.50 -38.71
C LEU A 369 -25.41 9.51 -39.74
N VAL A 370 -26.72 9.66 -39.93
CA VAL A 370 -27.31 10.60 -40.91
C VAL A 370 -27.96 11.84 -40.25
N TYR A 371 -28.01 11.93 -38.91
CA TYR A 371 -28.70 13.05 -38.23
C TYR A 371 -27.82 14.16 -37.65
N THR A 372 -26.49 14.11 -37.79
CA THR A 372 -25.58 15.19 -37.35
C THR A 372 -24.85 15.89 -38.51
N ALA A 373 -25.50 16.00 -39.67
CA ALA A 373 -24.98 16.73 -40.83
C ALA A 373 -25.89 17.87 -41.32
N TRP A 374 -26.90 18.29 -40.53
CA TRP A 374 -27.89 19.29 -40.98
C TRP A 374 -28.22 20.38 -39.94
N ALA A 375 -27.22 20.84 -39.20
CA ALA A 375 -27.33 22.08 -38.45
C ALA A 375 -25.95 22.72 -38.28
N LEU A 376 -25.47 23.42 -39.31
CA LEU A 376 -24.54 24.57 -39.22
C LEU A 376 -24.19 25.08 -40.63
N SER A 377 -25.08 25.90 -41.19
CA SER A 377 -24.85 26.87 -42.27
C SER A 377 -26.10 27.78 -42.24
N PHE A 378 -26.07 29.04 -41.83
CA PHE A 378 -25.59 30.17 -42.63
C PHE A 378 -25.58 31.49 -41.78
N THR A 379 -24.39 32.12 -41.71
CA THR A 379 -24.05 33.58 -41.91
C THR A 379 -24.68 34.73 -41.08
N PRO A 380 -24.11 35.98 -41.11
CA PRO A 380 -22.70 36.39 -41.22
C PRO A 380 -22.29 37.55 -40.27
N ILE A 381 -21.00 37.85 -40.33
CA ILE A 381 -20.28 39.03 -39.83
C ILE A 381 -20.81 40.34 -40.47
N THR A 382 -21.04 41.35 -39.61
CA THR A 382 -20.61 42.76 -39.79
C THR A 382 -20.33 43.36 -38.43
#